data_AF-T1DHB6-F1
#
_entry.id   AF-T1DHB6-F1
#
_cell.length_a   1.000
_cell.length_b   1.000
_cell.length_c   1.000
_cell.angle_alpha   90.00
_cell.angle_beta   90.00
_cell.angle_gamma   90.00
#
_symmetry.space_group_name_H-M   'P 1'
#
loop_
_entity.id
_entity.type
_entity.pdbx_description
1 polymer ?
#
loop_
_entity_poly.entity_id
_entity_poly.type
_entity_poly.pdbx_seq_one_letter_code
_entity_poly.pdbx_strand_id
1 'polypeptide(L)'
;KAKHTELKHTCAKLLRTPDTELEKYLKSEYPKEHDSFCFLRCMYILNGAWDDATGVSLDRMFELKGGDELSKEDFTEQTKHCFGEFRKANGEEITCYCQKAYGPLNCFREYFQARQTTTQ
;
A
#
# COMPACT_ATOMS: atom_id res chain seq x y z
N LYS A 1 -15.52 0.00 0.63
CA LYS A 1 -15.20 -1.30 -0.01
C LYS A 1 -15.30 -1.25 -1.54
N ALA A 2 -16.43 -0.83 -2.15
CA ALA A 2 -16.61 -0.76 -3.62
C ALA A 2 -15.51 0.02 -4.38
N LYS A 3 -15.18 1.24 -3.91
CA LYS A 3 -14.13 2.09 -4.50
C LYS A 3 -12.75 1.42 -4.55
N HIS A 4 -12.43 0.54 -3.60
CA HIS A 4 -11.13 -0.15 -3.56
C HIS A 4 -11.06 -1.26 -4.62
N THR A 5 -12.15 -1.97 -4.87
CA THR A 5 -12.25 -2.98 -5.93
C THR A 5 -12.16 -2.37 -7.32
N GLU A 6 -12.81 -1.22 -7.55
CA GLU A 6 -12.73 -0.48 -8.82
C GLU A 6 -11.30 -0.05 -9.15
N LEU A 7 -10.56 0.44 -8.13
CA LEU A 7 -9.16 0.78 -8.28
C LEU A 7 -8.31 -0.44 -8.66
N LYS A 8 -8.56 -1.61 -8.06
CA LYS A 8 -7.84 -2.86 -8.40
C LYS A 8 -8.06 -3.24 -9.86
N HIS A 9 -9.29 -3.20 -10.35
CA HIS A 9 -9.58 -3.44 -11.76
C HIS A 9 -8.95 -2.38 -12.68
N THR A 10 -8.93 -1.12 -12.25
CA THR A 10 -8.30 -0.04 -13.03
C THR A 10 -6.79 -0.28 -13.15
N CYS A 11 -6.11 -0.59 -12.05
CA CYS A 11 -4.69 -0.93 -12.06
C CYS A 11 -4.39 -2.19 -12.86
N ALA A 12 -5.24 -3.21 -12.78
CA ALA A 12 -5.10 -4.43 -13.58
C ALA A 12 -5.11 -4.12 -15.09
N LYS A 13 -6.03 -3.25 -15.52
CA LYS A 13 -6.10 -2.80 -16.92
C LYS A 13 -4.86 -2.00 -17.32
N LEU A 14 -4.43 -1.05 -16.50
CA LEU A 14 -3.27 -0.19 -16.78
C LEU A 14 -1.96 -0.99 -16.87
N LEU A 15 -1.79 -1.96 -15.98
CA LEU A 15 -0.58 -2.79 -15.88
C LEU A 15 -0.65 -4.07 -16.71
N ARG A 16 -1.79 -4.33 -17.36
CA ARG A 16 -2.07 -5.59 -18.09
C ARG A 16 -1.84 -6.82 -17.21
N THR A 17 -2.29 -6.74 -15.96
CA THR A 17 -2.17 -7.81 -14.97
C THR A 17 -2.94 -9.05 -15.45
N PRO A 18 -2.32 -10.24 -15.46
CA PRO A 18 -3.03 -11.48 -15.76
C PRO A 18 -4.19 -11.73 -14.79
N ASP A 19 -5.28 -12.34 -15.27
CA ASP A 19 -6.45 -12.62 -14.43
C ASP A 19 -6.11 -13.45 -13.19
N THR A 20 -5.17 -14.40 -13.31
CA THR A 20 -4.67 -15.23 -12.20
C THR A 20 -4.01 -14.40 -11.09
N GLU A 21 -3.31 -13.32 -11.43
CA GLU A 21 -2.72 -12.41 -10.45
C GLU A 21 -3.76 -11.43 -9.90
N LEU A 22 -4.68 -10.96 -10.75
CA LEU A 22 -5.78 -10.10 -10.32
C LEU A 22 -6.66 -10.80 -9.26
N GLU A 23 -6.93 -12.10 -9.40
CA GLU A 23 -7.67 -12.88 -8.40
C GLU A 23 -7.01 -12.83 -7.02
N LYS A 24 -5.69 -12.94 -6.95
CA LYS A 24 -4.91 -12.81 -5.69
C LYS A 24 -4.99 -11.37 -5.18
N TYR A 25 -4.77 -10.39 -6.05
CA TYR A 25 -4.79 -8.99 -5.68
C TYR A 25 -6.17 -8.55 -5.18
N LEU A 26 -7.27 -9.06 -5.73
CA LEU A 26 -8.63 -8.81 -5.25
C LEU A 26 -8.81 -9.28 -3.80
N LYS A 27 -8.21 -10.41 -3.42
CA LYS A 27 -8.14 -10.94 -2.04
C LYS A 27 -7.14 -10.21 -1.15
N SER A 28 -6.41 -9.24 -1.70
CA SER A 28 -5.35 -8.48 -1.01
C SER A 28 -4.12 -9.33 -0.68
N GLU A 29 -3.88 -10.37 -1.48
CA GLU A 29 -2.67 -11.18 -1.48
C GLU A 29 -1.69 -10.60 -2.50
N TYR A 30 -0.53 -10.13 -2.05
CA TYR A 30 0.46 -9.49 -2.93
C TYR A 30 1.83 -10.16 -2.70
N PRO A 31 2.22 -11.15 -3.52
CA PRO A 31 3.53 -11.80 -3.43
C PRO A 31 4.68 -10.80 -3.49
N LYS A 32 5.84 -11.15 -2.91
CA LYS A 32 7.04 -10.28 -2.90
C LYS A 32 7.75 -10.27 -4.27
N GLU A 33 7.03 -9.88 -5.30
CA GLU A 33 7.43 -9.89 -6.70
C GLU A 33 7.19 -8.53 -7.35
N HIS A 34 7.98 -8.22 -8.38
CA HIS A 34 7.98 -6.90 -9.01
C HIS A 34 6.59 -6.45 -9.49
N ASP A 35 5.78 -7.36 -10.03
CA ASP A 35 4.45 -7.02 -10.54
C ASP A 35 3.49 -6.60 -9.41
N SER A 36 3.54 -7.29 -8.28
CA SER A 36 2.79 -6.91 -7.07
C SER A 36 3.21 -5.54 -6.54
N PHE A 37 4.51 -5.22 -6.68
CA PHE A 37 5.03 -3.92 -6.25
C PHE A 37 4.44 -2.79 -7.09
N CYS A 38 4.45 -2.98 -8.40
CA CYS A 38 3.87 -2.01 -9.33
C CYS A 38 2.35 -1.90 -9.17
N PHE A 39 1.68 -3.02 -8.90
CA PHE A 39 0.24 -3.03 -8.65
C PHE A 39 -0.13 -2.22 -7.42
N LEU A 40 0.57 -2.42 -6.30
CA LEU A 40 0.37 -1.62 -5.09
C LEU A 40 0.68 -0.15 -5.33
N ARG A 41 1.81 0.17 -5.97
CA ARG A 41 2.12 1.56 -6.35
C ARG A 41 0.96 2.20 -7.13
N CYS A 42 0.43 1.53 -8.14
CA CYS A 42 -0.71 2.03 -8.92
C CYS A 42 -1.93 2.32 -8.04
N MET A 43 -2.29 1.38 -7.16
CA MET A 43 -3.44 1.52 -6.27
C MET A 43 -3.35 2.75 -5.38
N TYR A 44 -2.18 3.00 -4.80
CA TYR A 44 -1.97 4.13 -3.88
C TYR A 44 -1.75 5.46 -4.63
N ILE A 45 -1.25 5.45 -5.86
CA ILE A 45 -1.26 6.64 -6.73
C ILE A 45 -2.70 7.03 -7.08
N LEU A 46 -3.51 6.10 -7.58
CA LEU A 46 -4.87 6.41 -8.04
C LEU A 46 -5.79 6.88 -6.91
N ASN A 47 -5.51 6.50 -5.66
CA ASN A 47 -6.27 6.99 -4.52
C ASN A 47 -5.67 8.23 -3.84
N GLY A 48 -4.50 8.70 -4.31
CA GLY A 48 -3.80 9.90 -3.83
C GLY A 48 -2.97 9.71 -2.56
N ALA A 49 -2.80 8.48 -2.10
CA ALA A 49 -2.02 8.18 -0.89
C ALA A 49 -0.53 7.99 -1.14
N TRP A 50 -0.11 7.90 -2.40
CA TRP A 50 1.29 7.79 -2.80
C TRP A 50 1.59 8.71 -3.97
N ASP A 51 2.75 9.36 -3.89
CA ASP A 51 3.37 10.11 -4.97
C ASP A 51 4.84 9.68 -5.05
N ASP A 52 5.40 9.56 -6.26
CA ASP A 52 6.77 9.07 -6.42
C ASP A 52 7.84 10.09 -6.00
N ALA A 53 7.50 11.37 -6.00
CA ALA A 53 8.41 12.44 -5.57
C ALA A 53 8.31 12.67 -4.07
N THR A 54 7.10 12.70 -3.50
CA THR A 54 6.91 13.02 -2.07
C THR A 54 6.67 11.82 -1.17
N GLY A 55 6.45 10.63 -1.73
CA GLY A 55 6.16 9.41 -0.99
C GLY A 55 4.71 9.36 -0.47
N VAL A 56 4.53 8.88 0.76
CA VAL A 56 3.21 8.62 1.34
C VAL A 56 2.52 9.90 1.80
N SER A 57 1.23 10.05 1.48
CA SER A 57 0.36 11.06 2.08
C SER A 57 -0.32 10.49 3.32
N LEU A 58 0.14 10.91 4.50
CA LEU A 58 -0.36 10.43 5.79
C LEU A 58 -1.83 10.78 6.00
N ASP A 59 -2.24 12.00 5.65
CA ASP A 59 -3.63 12.44 5.77
C ASP A 59 -4.53 11.59 4.89
N ARG A 60 -4.12 11.34 3.63
CA ARG A 60 -4.91 10.52 2.72
C ARG A 60 -4.98 9.06 3.15
N MET A 61 -3.87 8.52 3.64
CA MET A 61 -3.82 7.17 4.20
C MET A 61 -4.77 7.04 5.40
N PHE A 62 -4.81 8.05 6.28
CA PHE A 62 -5.70 8.07 7.45
C PHE A 62 -7.17 8.13 7.04
N GLU A 63 -7.54 8.97 6.08
CA GLU A 63 -8.92 9.01 5.55
C GLU A 63 -9.35 7.68 4.94
N LEU A 64 -8.44 6.96 4.27
CA LEU A 64 -8.75 5.70 3.60
C LEU A 64 -8.83 4.51 4.56
N LYS A 65 -8.15 4.56 5.72
CA LYS A 65 -7.87 3.39 6.57
C LYS A 65 -7.99 3.60 8.07
N GLY A 66 -7.73 4.81 8.56
CA GLY A 66 -7.63 5.12 10.00
C GLY A 66 -8.94 5.59 10.64
N GLY A 67 -9.93 6.01 9.86
CA GLY A 67 -11.14 6.69 10.36
C GLY A 67 -11.97 5.92 11.40
N ASP A 68 -11.88 4.59 11.44
CA ASP A 68 -12.73 3.76 12.29
C ASP A 68 -11.97 3.02 13.42
N GLU A 69 -10.63 2.94 13.39
CA GLU A 69 -9.87 1.97 14.23
C GLU A 69 -8.68 2.56 15.02
N LEU A 70 -8.11 3.72 14.63
CA LEU A 70 -6.97 4.32 15.32
C LEU A 70 -7.10 5.83 15.49
N SER A 71 -6.46 6.37 16.53
CA SER A 71 -6.23 7.80 16.61
C SER A 71 -5.35 8.26 15.43
N LYS A 72 -5.48 9.52 15.01
CA LYS A 72 -4.63 10.10 13.96
C LYS A 72 -3.14 10.05 14.34
N GLU A 73 -2.84 10.13 15.64
CA GLU A 73 -1.50 10.09 16.17
C GLU A 73 -0.88 8.69 16.05
N ASP A 74 -1.56 7.65 16.54
CA ASP A 74 -1.10 6.26 16.42
C ASP A 74 -0.93 5.84 14.96
N PHE A 75 -1.87 6.25 14.11
CA PHE A 75 -1.80 6.01 12.68
C PHE A 75 -0.56 6.65 12.04
N THR A 76 -0.28 7.90 12.42
CA THR A 76 0.85 8.66 11.93
C THR A 76 2.16 8.02 12.38
N GLU A 77 2.27 7.65 13.66
CA GLU A 77 3.44 7.00 14.22
C GLU A 77 3.74 5.68 13.50
N GLN A 78 2.73 4.82 13.35
CA GLN A 78 2.91 3.53 12.69
C GLN A 78 3.29 3.67 11.22
N THR A 79 2.67 4.63 10.52
CA THR A 79 3.03 4.88 9.13
C THR A 79 4.47 5.40 9.05
N LYS A 80 4.86 6.38 9.88
CA LYS A 80 6.26 6.84 9.94
C LYS A 80 7.24 5.72 10.25
N HIS A 81 6.88 4.78 11.13
CA HIS A 81 7.70 3.60 11.42
C HIS A 81 7.96 2.75 10.17
N CYS A 82 6.90 2.30 9.48
CA CYS A 82 7.05 1.46 8.28
C CYS A 82 7.86 2.16 7.18
N PHE A 83 7.61 3.44 6.94
CA PHE A 83 8.30 4.21 5.89
C PHE A 83 9.73 4.58 6.28
N GLY A 84 9.98 4.87 7.55
CA GLY A 84 11.32 5.17 8.08
C GLY A 84 12.24 3.95 8.08
N GLU A 85 11.77 2.80 8.56
CA GLU A 85 12.56 1.56 8.60
C GLU A 85 12.90 1.06 7.20
N PHE A 86 11.95 1.15 6.26
CA PHE A 86 12.24 0.79 4.87
C PHE A 86 13.34 1.67 4.26
N ARG A 87 13.30 2.98 4.49
CA ARG A 87 14.35 3.90 4.02
C ARG A 87 15.71 3.59 4.65
N LYS A 88 15.76 3.29 5.96
CA LYS A 88 17.02 2.91 6.63
C LYS A 88 17.61 1.62 6.08
N ALA A 89 16.78 0.61 5.84
CA ALA A 89 17.23 -0.71 5.41
C ALA A 89 17.71 -0.75 3.96
N ASN A 90 17.16 0.09 3.09
CA ASN A 90 17.43 0.03 1.64
C ASN A 90 18.15 1.27 1.09
N GLY A 91 18.37 2.30 1.91
CA GLY A 91 18.99 3.55 1.49
C GLY A 91 18.18 4.32 0.44
N GLU A 92 18.83 5.28 -0.21
CA GLU A 92 18.24 6.06 -1.32
C GLU A 92 18.47 5.41 -2.69
N GLU A 93 19.15 4.25 -2.72
CA GLU A 93 19.69 3.63 -3.94
C GLU A 93 18.64 2.80 -4.71
N ILE A 94 17.46 2.55 -4.15
CA ILE A 94 16.36 1.95 -4.92
C ILE A 94 16.00 2.91 -6.04
N THR A 95 16.18 2.51 -7.30
CA THR A 95 15.81 3.32 -8.47
C THR A 95 14.42 2.99 -9.01
N CYS A 96 13.95 1.76 -8.82
CA CYS A 96 12.63 1.34 -9.26
C CYS A 96 11.52 1.91 -8.37
N TYR A 97 10.63 2.74 -8.95
CA TYR A 97 9.50 3.33 -8.25
C TYR A 97 8.55 2.29 -7.65
N CYS A 98 8.34 1.16 -8.32
CA CYS A 98 7.51 0.08 -7.78
C CYS A 98 8.09 -0.47 -6.48
N GLN A 99 9.40 -0.73 -6.44
CA GLN A 99 10.09 -1.20 -5.24
C GLN A 99 10.09 -0.15 -4.12
N LYS A 100 10.27 1.13 -4.45
CA LYS A 100 10.18 2.23 -3.47
C LYS A 100 8.84 2.25 -2.74
N ALA A 101 7.75 2.02 -3.47
CA ALA A 101 6.41 2.00 -2.91
C ALA A 101 6.15 0.72 -2.10
N TYR A 102 6.60 -0.43 -2.58
CA TYR A 102 6.17 -1.73 -2.03
C TYR A 102 6.47 -1.91 -0.55
N GLY A 103 7.74 -1.85 -0.14
CA GLY A 103 8.13 -2.26 1.21
C GLY A 103 7.37 -1.55 2.33
N PRO A 104 7.27 -0.21 2.32
CA PRO A 104 6.59 0.47 3.40
C PRO A 104 5.06 0.34 3.32
N LEU A 105 4.48 0.25 2.11
CA LEU A 105 3.05 -0.04 1.93
C LEU A 105 2.69 -1.46 2.37
N ASN A 106 3.60 -2.41 2.19
CA ASN A 106 3.44 -3.80 2.62
C ASN A 106 3.49 -3.91 4.15
N CYS A 107 4.47 -3.27 4.80
CA CYS A 107 4.54 -3.18 6.26
C CYS A 107 3.26 -2.57 6.86
N PHE A 108 2.80 -1.45 6.28
CA PHE A 108 1.54 -0.84 6.69
C PHE A 108 0.38 -1.83 6.53
N ARG A 109 0.24 -2.46 5.36
CA ARG A 109 -0.84 -3.42 5.10
C ARG A 109 -0.85 -4.56 6.13
N GLU A 110 0.29 -5.18 6.39
CA GLU A 110 0.43 -6.31 7.32
C GLU A 110 0.05 -5.91 8.75
N TYR A 111 0.48 -4.74 9.21
CA TYR A 111 0.12 -4.22 10.53
C TYR A 111 -1.39 -4.09 10.72
N PHE A 112 -2.07 -3.46 9.76
CA PHE A 112 -3.51 -3.23 9.85
C PHE A 112 -4.31 -4.52 9.60
N GLN A 113 -3.86 -5.42 8.73
CA GLN A 113 -4.48 -6.74 8.56
C GLN A 113 -4.44 -7.55 9.86
N ALA A 114 -3.30 -7.57 10.55
CA ALA A 114 -3.16 -8.28 11.82
C ALA A 114 -4.15 -7.78 12.89
N ARG A 115 -4.37 -6.46 12.96
CA ARG A 115 -5.34 -5.86 13.90
C ARG A 115 -6.80 -6.18 13.60
N GLN A 116 -7.17 -6.23 12.31
CA GLN A 116 -8.52 -6.64 11.93
C GLN A 116 -8.82 -8.11 12.28
N THR A 117 -7.79 -8.97 12.29
CA THR A 117 -7.94 -10.37 12.72
C THR A 117 -7.96 -10.57 14.23
N THR A 118 -7.53 -9.59 15.03
CA THR A 118 -7.53 -9.69 16.52
C THR A 118 -8.82 -9.17 17.17
N THR A 119 -9.73 -8.59 16.38
CA THR A 119 -11.00 -8.02 16.87
C THR A 119 -12.19 -8.95 16.56
N GLN A 120 -11.94 -10.26 16.38
CA GLN A 120 -12.95 -11.27 16.08
C GLN A 120 -12.95 -12.38 17.13
#